data_AF-A0A0D5C6M4-F1
#
_entry.id   AF-A0A0D5C6M4-F1
#
_cell.length_a   1.000
_cell.length_b   1.000
_cell.length_c   1.000
_cell.angle_alpha   90.00
_cell.angle_beta   90.00
_cell.angle_gamma   90.00
#
_symmetry.space_group_name_H-M   'P 1'
#
loop_
_entity.id
_entity.type
_entity.pdbx_description
1 polymer ?
#
loop_
_entity_poly.entity_id
_entity_poly.type
_entity_poly.pdbx_seq_one_letter_code
_entity_poly.pdbx_strand_id
1 'polypeptide(L)'
;MSREFLEEIISEKISESDTLEYKDYYFANGKLTSLDQKELAKLFKEICALANYNGGKIILGLKEDNNHNPSELSDVGVNKDTFEMWEQALRNKISVNIIPSLYGIKTELVEVSDDTNCIIIDVPRSVLKPHAYNTGSNHEFYIRNGNTSIQMRYNDLKNSFDALSNRQQKLESFRNERISSILNSEIDDTLITSPILLIHILPEVSFDERTYINLKACEYNDNLDIFNPDGYHGSVNYNANGLIKTRRNHKDFLSTYIQVFSNGNLEIGEIYLMKYYADEDPKMIYCWDNFEKIIAKKIYNYCKELSKQKLGTGFYISFTLLNVKNYYSRTSGFGEISEPIKQNIIKSQFVKWDINTSYQSSMYQLFNKFANIFGSRESWLYNDGEPIAEKFNFIAED
;
A
#
# COMPACT_ATOMS: atom_id res chain seq x y z
N MET A 1 19.38 -26.71 6.95
CA MET A 1 18.38 -26.12 6.05
C MET A 1 18.83 -26.15 4.58
N SER A 2 19.84 -25.39 4.15
CA SER A 2 20.13 -25.28 2.70
C SER A 2 20.83 -26.50 2.08
N ARG A 3 21.65 -27.22 2.86
CA ARG A 3 22.19 -28.52 2.46
C ARG A 3 21.10 -29.59 2.36
N GLU A 4 20.22 -29.68 3.36
CA GLU A 4 19.07 -30.60 3.36
C GLU A 4 18.16 -30.34 2.16
N PHE A 5 17.95 -29.06 1.79
CA PHE A 5 17.19 -28.68 0.60
C PHE A 5 17.82 -29.18 -0.71
N LEU A 6 19.15 -29.11 -0.86
CA LEU A 6 19.84 -29.69 -2.03
C LEU A 6 19.73 -31.22 -2.05
N GLU A 7 19.87 -31.87 -0.89
CA GLU A 7 19.73 -33.32 -0.75
C GLU A 7 18.29 -33.77 -1.09
N GLU A 8 17.27 -33.00 -0.67
CA GLU A 8 15.86 -33.22 -1.02
C GLU A 8 15.63 -33.09 -2.53
N ILE A 9 16.15 -32.02 -3.17
CA ILE A 9 16.02 -31.82 -4.62
C ILE A 9 16.54 -33.01 -5.41
N ILE A 10 17.69 -33.55 -5.02
CA ILE A 10 18.34 -34.67 -5.73
C ILE A 10 17.61 -35.99 -5.44
N SER A 11 17.28 -36.25 -4.18
CA SER A 11 16.64 -37.51 -3.77
C SER A 11 15.23 -37.66 -4.34
N GLU A 12 14.44 -36.59 -4.31
CA GLU A 12 13.06 -36.55 -4.83
C GLU A 12 12.99 -36.18 -6.32
N LYS A 13 14.14 -35.90 -6.96
CA LYS A 13 14.25 -35.48 -8.37
C LYS A 13 13.31 -34.34 -8.72
N ILE A 14 13.31 -33.29 -7.89
CA ILE A 14 12.43 -32.13 -8.06
C ILE A 14 12.82 -31.42 -9.36
N SER A 15 11.95 -31.47 -10.36
CA SER A 15 12.16 -30.78 -11.64
C SER A 15 12.14 -29.26 -11.47
N GLU A 16 12.73 -28.54 -12.42
CA GLU A 16 12.61 -27.08 -12.49
C GLU A 16 11.14 -26.63 -12.55
N SER A 17 10.89 -25.41 -12.06
CA SER A 17 9.55 -24.85 -12.00
C SER A 17 9.56 -23.35 -12.25
N ASP A 18 8.41 -22.70 -12.08
CA ASP A 18 8.29 -21.25 -12.12
C ASP A 18 8.99 -20.54 -10.95
N THR A 19 9.48 -21.29 -9.95
CA THR A 19 10.17 -20.79 -8.76
C THR A 19 11.51 -21.46 -8.50
N LEU A 20 11.96 -22.36 -9.38
CA LEU A 20 13.20 -23.13 -9.20
C LEU A 20 13.94 -23.32 -10.53
N GLU A 21 15.23 -22.98 -10.53
CA GLU A 21 16.11 -23.02 -11.71
C GLU A 21 17.45 -23.66 -11.34
N TYR A 22 18.02 -24.46 -12.24
CA TYR A 22 19.32 -25.08 -12.12
C TYR A 22 20.30 -24.56 -13.17
N LYS A 23 21.57 -24.40 -12.79
CA LYS A 23 22.65 -24.00 -13.69
C LYS A 23 23.96 -24.70 -13.35
N ASP A 24 24.57 -25.30 -14.36
CA ASP A 24 25.91 -25.86 -14.30
C ASP A 24 26.95 -24.79 -14.67
N TYR A 25 27.37 -24.00 -13.69
CA TYR A 25 28.34 -22.91 -13.87
C TYR A 25 29.58 -23.11 -13.01
N TYR A 26 30.75 -22.90 -13.61
CA TYR A 26 32.04 -22.94 -12.94
C TYR A 26 32.74 -21.56 -12.97
N PHE A 27 33.03 -21.01 -11.79
CA PHE A 27 33.66 -19.70 -11.61
C PHE A 27 35.14 -19.85 -11.24
N ALA A 28 36.01 -19.86 -12.25
CA ALA A 28 37.46 -20.03 -12.03
C ALA A 28 38.02 -18.99 -11.05
N ASN A 29 38.68 -19.49 -9.99
CA ASN A 29 39.20 -18.70 -8.86
C ASN A 29 38.13 -17.84 -8.15
N GLY A 30 36.88 -18.33 -8.11
CA GLY A 30 35.74 -17.64 -7.51
C GLY A 30 35.34 -16.34 -8.20
N LYS A 31 35.83 -16.06 -9.41
CA LYS A 31 35.54 -14.80 -10.11
C LYS A 31 34.28 -14.93 -10.96
N LEU A 32 33.24 -14.16 -10.64
CA LEU A 32 32.02 -14.10 -11.46
C LEU A 32 32.31 -13.79 -12.95
N THR A 33 33.34 -12.99 -13.23
CA THR A 33 33.75 -12.61 -14.59
C THR A 33 34.47 -13.71 -15.38
N SER A 34 34.77 -14.86 -14.76
CA SER A 34 35.30 -16.00 -15.52
C SER A 34 34.22 -16.68 -16.35
N LEU A 35 32.94 -16.54 -15.94
CA LEU A 35 31.80 -16.98 -16.74
C LEU A 35 31.72 -16.08 -17.98
N ASP A 36 31.51 -16.71 -19.15
CA ASP A 36 31.42 -15.94 -20.38
C ASP A 36 30.21 -14.98 -20.35
N GLN A 37 30.30 -13.92 -21.15
CA GLN A 37 29.29 -12.86 -21.13
C GLN A 37 27.89 -13.34 -21.54
N LYS A 38 27.78 -14.40 -22.36
CA LYS A 38 26.48 -14.92 -22.81
C LYS A 38 25.81 -15.69 -21.68
N GLU A 39 26.56 -16.54 -20.98
CA GLU A 39 26.05 -17.27 -19.81
C GLU A 39 25.73 -16.33 -18.66
N LEU A 40 26.57 -15.32 -18.42
CA LEU A 40 26.27 -14.29 -17.42
C LEU A 40 25.00 -13.50 -17.78
N ALA A 41 24.78 -13.19 -19.06
CA ALA A 41 23.56 -12.55 -19.51
C ALA A 41 22.33 -13.46 -19.31
N LYS A 42 22.43 -14.77 -19.56
CA LYS A 42 21.35 -15.73 -19.27
C LYS A 42 21.01 -15.72 -17.78
N LEU A 43 22.01 -15.79 -16.90
CA LEU A 43 21.79 -15.72 -15.45
C LEU A 43 21.00 -14.47 -15.03
N PHE A 44 21.35 -13.30 -15.56
CA PHE A 44 20.62 -12.07 -15.23
C PHE A 44 19.19 -12.03 -15.82
N LYS A 45 18.97 -12.64 -16.99
CA LYS A 45 17.63 -12.80 -17.56
C LYS A 45 16.76 -13.69 -16.68
N GLU A 46 17.30 -14.77 -16.14
CA GLU A 46 16.61 -15.65 -15.18
C GLU A 46 16.27 -14.91 -13.88
N ILE A 47 17.20 -14.14 -13.34
CA ILE A 47 16.97 -13.30 -12.15
C ILE A 47 15.83 -12.31 -12.40
N CYS A 48 15.83 -11.62 -13.55
CA CYS A 48 14.73 -10.71 -13.92
C CYS A 48 13.39 -11.46 -14.03
N ALA A 49 13.37 -12.63 -14.67
CA ALA A 49 12.17 -13.41 -14.87
C ALA A 49 11.53 -13.87 -13.55
N LEU A 50 12.35 -14.39 -12.62
CA LEU A 50 11.90 -14.78 -11.28
C LEU A 50 11.37 -13.57 -10.50
N ALA A 51 12.12 -12.46 -10.48
CA ALA A 51 11.72 -11.25 -9.77
C ALA A 51 10.40 -10.65 -10.29
N ASN A 52 10.14 -10.78 -11.60
CA ASN A 52 8.92 -10.29 -12.26
C ASN A 52 7.71 -11.21 -12.06
N TYR A 53 7.91 -12.44 -11.59
CA TYR A 53 6.85 -13.40 -11.36
C TYR A 53 6.56 -13.58 -9.87
N ASN A 54 6.93 -14.74 -9.31
CA ASN A 54 6.70 -15.15 -7.92
C ASN A 54 7.98 -15.18 -7.06
N GLY A 55 9.12 -14.71 -7.60
CA GLY A 55 10.42 -14.98 -7.01
C GLY A 55 10.81 -16.45 -7.19
N GLY A 56 11.86 -16.89 -6.51
CA GLY A 56 12.30 -18.27 -6.54
C GLY A 56 13.78 -18.44 -6.20
N LYS A 57 14.31 -19.63 -6.47
CA LYS A 57 15.70 -19.97 -6.21
C LYS A 57 16.40 -20.40 -7.50
N ILE A 58 17.63 -19.93 -7.68
CA ILE A 58 18.55 -20.45 -8.71
C ILE A 58 19.65 -21.22 -7.98
N ILE A 59 19.86 -22.47 -8.36
CA ILE A 59 20.91 -23.32 -7.82
C ILE A 59 22.03 -23.41 -8.85
N LEU A 60 23.18 -22.87 -8.49
CA LEU A 60 24.42 -22.99 -9.25
C LEU A 60 25.18 -24.22 -8.75
N GLY A 61 25.68 -25.03 -9.69
CA GLY A 61 26.39 -26.27 -9.39
C GLY A 61 25.47 -27.51 -9.43
N LEU A 62 24.43 -27.48 -10.26
CA LEU A 62 23.55 -28.62 -10.46
C LEU A 62 23.25 -28.78 -11.96
N LYS A 63 23.52 -29.99 -12.47
CA LYS A 63 23.23 -30.38 -13.86
C LYS A 63 21.81 -30.91 -13.99
N GLU A 64 21.25 -30.72 -15.17
CA GLU A 64 19.97 -31.29 -15.57
C GLU A 64 20.17 -32.50 -16.50
N ASP A 65 19.19 -33.41 -16.50
CA ASP A 65 19.04 -34.41 -17.55
C ASP A 65 18.19 -33.88 -18.73
N ASN A 66 17.99 -34.72 -19.75
CA ASN A 66 17.18 -34.36 -20.93
C ASN A 66 15.70 -34.06 -20.62
N ASN A 67 15.23 -34.37 -19.41
CA ASN A 67 13.86 -34.14 -18.93
C ASN A 67 13.80 -33.00 -17.90
N HIS A 68 14.86 -32.19 -17.76
CA HIS A 68 14.96 -31.09 -16.79
C HIS A 68 14.88 -31.53 -15.32
N ASN A 69 15.25 -32.78 -15.03
CA ASN A 69 15.42 -33.25 -13.66
C ASN A 69 16.86 -33.07 -13.21
N PRO A 70 17.10 -32.81 -11.91
CA PRO A 70 18.46 -32.72 -11.39
C PRO A 70 19.16 -34.07 -11.52
N SER A 71 20.35 -34.06 -12.14
CA SER A 71 21.08 -35.28 -12.49
C SER A 71 22.35 -35.46 -11.65
N GLU A 72 23.15 -34.40 -11.52
CA GLU A 72 24.46 -34.48 -10.87
C GLU A 72 24.83 -33.11 -10.27
N LEU A 73 25.40 -33.12 -9.06
CA LEU A 73 26.02 -31.94 -8.47
C LEU A 73 27.36 -31.65 -9.13
N SER A 74 27.62 -30.39 -9.42
CA SER A 74 28.90 -29.92 -9.95
C SER A 74 29.45 -28.81 -9.07
N ASP A 75 30.77 -28.76 -8.93
CA ASP A 75 31.42 -27.69 -8.19
C ASP A 75 31.29 -26.37 -8.94
N VAL A 76 30.98 -25.29 -8.20
CA VAL A 76 30.90 -23.94 -8.76
C VAL A 76 32.24 -23.21 -8.83
N GLY A 77 33.33 -23.77 -8.32
CA GLY A 77 34.65 -23.11 -8.27
C GLY A 77 34.74 -21.95 -7.28
N VAL A 78 33.77 -21.81 -6.37
CA VAL A 78 33.69 -20.82 -5.30
C VAL A 78 33.74 -21.54 -3.96
N ASN A 79 34.60 -21.06 -3.05
CA ASN A 79 34.76 -21.59 -1.70
C ASN A 79 34.56 -20.48 -0.65
N LYS A 80 34.64 -20.80 0.64
CA LYS A 80 34.48 -19.84 1.73
C LYS A 80 35.34 -18.58 1.59
N ASP A 81 36.58 -18.73 1.14
CA ASP A 81 37.53 -17.62 1.02
C ASP A 81 37.23 -16.68 -0.17
N THR A 82 36.53 -17.19 -1.18
CA THR A 82 36.22 -16.46 -2.42
C THR A 82 34.75 -16.05 -2.55
N PHE A 83 33.88 -16.56 -1.69
CA PHE A 83 32.44 -16.34 -1.76
C PHE A 83 32.05 -14.87 -1.57
N GLU A 84 32.63 -14.16 -0.60
CA GLU A 84 32.33 -12.74 -0.38
C GLU A 84 32.67 -11.88 -1.62
N MET A 85 33.82 -12.16 -2.25
CA MET A 85 34.21 -11.50 -3.51
C MET A 85 33.21 -11.79 -4.62
N TRP A 86 32.78 -13.05 -4.75
CA TRP A 86 31.80 -13.46 -5.76
C TRP A 86 30.44 -12.79 -5.53
N GLU A 87 29.95 -12.77 -4.29
CA GLU A 87 28.68 -12.13 -3.91
C GLU A 87 28.71 -10.63 -4.17
N GLN A 88 29.80 -9.94 -3.79
CA GLN A 88 29.96 -8.51 -4.05
C GLN A 88 29.97 -8.22 -5.56
N ALA A 89 30.64 -9.06 -6.36
CA ALA A 89 30.65 -8.93 -7.81
C ALA A 89 29.25 -9.12 -8.41
N LEU A 90 28.46 -10.09 -7.90
CA LEU A 90 27.08 -10.31 -8.33
C LEU A 90 26.21 -9.09 -8.03
N ARG A 91 26.26 -8.57 -6.80
CA ARG A 91 25.49 -7.39 -6.38
C ARG A 91 25.81 -6.16 -7.22
N ASN A 92 27.10 -5.93 -7.50
CA ASN A 92 27.55 -4.84 -8.37
C ASN A 92 27.07 -4.99 -9.82
N LYS A 93 27.02 -6.22 -10.35
CA LYS A 93 26.51 -6.45 -11.69
C LYS A 93 25.00 -6.29 -11.77
N ILE A 94 24.25 -6.72 -10.75
CA ILE A 94 22.80 -6.50 -10.66
C ILE A 94 22.48 -5.01 -10.69
N SER A 95 23.17 -4.18 -9.91
CA SER A 95 22.89 -2.73 -9.84
C SER A 95 23.14 -1.99 -11.16
N VAL A 96 24.08 -2.49 -11.99
CA VAL A 96 24.41 -1.90 -13.29
C VAL A 96 23.52 -2.45 -14.41
N ASN A 97 23.25 -3.76 -14.39
CA ASN A 97 22.63 -4.47 -15.51
C ASN A 97 21.14 -4.74 -15.32
N ILE A 98 20.56 -4.51 -14.15
CA ILE A 98 19.12 -4.71 -13.91
C ILE A 98 18.47 -3.37 -13.56
N ILE A 99 17.41 -3.02 -14.29
CA ILE A 99 16.70 -1.73 -14.16
C ILE A 99 15.19 -1.98 -14.00
N PRO A 100 14.52 -1.42 -12.97
CA PRO A 100 15.12 -0.79 -11.80
C PRO A 100 16.05 -1.77 -11.04
N SER A 101 16.96 -1.25 -10.21
CA SER A 101 17.88 -2.12 -9.44
C SER A 101 17.08 -3.08 -8.56
N LEU A 102 17.50 -4.34 -8.52
CA LEU A 102 16.83 -5.40 -7.76
C LEU A 102 17.47 -5.53 -6.37
N TYR A 103 16.64 -5.47 -5.33
CA TYR A 103 17.06 -5.56 -3.93
C TYR A 103 16.53 -6.83 -3.26
N GLY A 104 17.14 -7.22 -2.14
CA GLY A 104 16.68 -8.35 -1.32
C GLY A 104 17.15 -9.73 -1.80
N ILE A 105 18.00 -9.81 -2.82
CA ILE A 105 18.66 -11.07 -3.21
C ILE A 105 19.56 -11.55 -2.08
N LYS A 106 19.38 -12.82 -1.70
CA LYS A 106 20.23 -13.52 -0.75
C LYS A 106 21.01 -14.61 -1.48
N THR A 107 22.28 -14.77 -1.13
CA THR A 107 23.13 -15.82 -1.68
C THR A 107 23.67 -16.66 -0.54
N GLU A 108 23.75 -17.96 -0.75
CA GLU A 108 24.31 -18.89 0.24
C GLU A 108 25.25 -19.87 -0.47
N LEU A 109 26.47 -20.01 0.07
CA LEU A 109 27.40 -21.06 -0.32
C LEU A 109 27.06 -22.34 0.45
N VAL A 110 26.91 -23.45 -0.27
CA VAL A 110 26.65 -24.77 0.32
C VAL A 110 27.81 -25.70 -0.02
N GLU A 111 28.60 -26.07 0.99
CA GLU A 111 29.65 -27.07 0.90
C GLU A 111 29.02 -28.47 0.97
N VAL A 112 28.94 -29.16 -0.18
CA VAL A 112 28.30 -30.48 -0.27
C VAL A 112 29.30 -31.59 0.09
N SER A 113 30.52 -31.49 -0.43
CA SER A 113 31.65 -32.37 -0.14
C SER A 113 32.95 -31.56 -0.15
N ASP A 114 34.09 -32.20 0.15
CA ASP A 114 35.41 -31.55 0.21
C ASP A 114 35.79 -30.83 -1.10
N ASP A 115 35.32 -31.34 -2.25
CA ASP A 115 35.63 -30.82 -3.59
C ASP A 115 34.39 -30.31 -4.35
N THR A 116 33.23 -30.18 -3.69
CA THR A 116 31.98 -29.78 -4.37
C THR A 116 31.20 -28.77 -3.56
N ASN A 117 31.15 -27.55 -4.11
CA ASN A 117 30.39 -26.44 -3.58
C ASN A 117 29.27 -26.05 -4.56
N CYS A 118 28.14 -25.64 -4.02
CA CYS A 118 27.02 -25.06 -4.76
C CYS A 118 26.70 -23.67 -4.23
N ILE A 119 26.02 -22.85 -5.04
CA ILE A 119 25.48 -21.56 -4.58
C ILE A 119 23.99 -21.52 -4.82
N ILE A 120 23.24 -21.13 -3.78
CA ILE A 120 21.81 -20.85 -3.90
C ILE A 120 21.64 -19.33 -3.97
N ILE A 121 21.00 -18.85 -5.03
CA ILE A 121 20.54 -17.46 -5.16
C ILE A 121 19.03 -17.43 -4.91
N ASP A 122 18.62 -16.83 -3.80
CA ASP A 122 17.21 -16.55 -3.51
C ASP A 122 16.83 -15.20 -4.11
N VAL A 123 15.96 -15.24 -5.12
CA VAL A 123 15.44 -14.08 -5.84
C VAL A 123 14.05 -13.75 -5.30
N PRO A 124 13.86 -12.62 -4.60
CA PRO A 124 12.54 -12.26 -4.09
C PRO A 124 11.60 -11.88 -5.23
N ARG A 125 10.30 -12.13 -5.04
CA ARG A 125 9.27 -11.45 -5.84
C ARG A 125 9.43 -9.95 -5.65
N SER A 126 9.67 -9.23 -6.74
CA SER A 126 9.86 -7.78 -6.64
C SER A 126 8.53 -7.04 -6.62
N VAL A 127 8.44 -6.06 -5.72
CA VAL A 127 7.38 -5.05 -5.69
C VAL A 127 7.60 -3.92 -6.69
N LEU A 128 8.80 -3.82 -7.27
CA LEU A 128 9.19 -2.83 -8.28
C LEU A 128 9.13 -3.39 -9.72
N LYS A 129 8.59 -4.60 -9.89
CA LYS A 129 8.44 -5.23 -11.20
C LYS A 129 7.60 -4.37 -12.16
N PRO A 130 7.90 -4.34 -13.46
CA PRO A 130 8.84 -5.23 -14.13
C PRO A 130 10.30 -4.72 -14.14
N HIS A 131 11.24 -5.62 -13.83
CA HIS A 131 12.69 -5.48 -14.00
C HIS A 131 13.12 -5.88 -15.42
N ALA A 132 14.05 -5.12 -15.99
CA ALA A 132 14.67 -5.40 -17.27
C ALA A 132 16.16 -5.70 -17.12
N TYR A 133 16.67 -6.60 -17.97
CA TYR A 133 18.09 -6.73 -18.22
C TYR A 133 18.54 -5.65 -19.21
N ASN A 134 19.48 -4.80 -18.81
CA ASN A 134 20.09 -3.76 -19.61
C ASN A 134 21.25 -4.34 -20.42
N THR A 135 21.07 -4.41 -21.75
CA THR A 135 22.12 -4.88 -22.68
C THR A 135 23.10 -3.77 -23.08
N GLY A 136 22.91 -2.55 -22.55
CA GLY A 136 23.67 -1.35 -22.91
C GLY A 136 23.02 -0.55 -24.05
N SER A 137 22.33 -1.23 -24.98
CA SER A 137 21.57 -0.58 -26.06
C SER A 137 20.06 -0.68 -25.88
N ASN A 138 19.57 -1.71 -25.18
CA ASN A 138 18.16 -1.97 -24.98
C ASN A 138 17.86 -2.43 -23.54
N HIS A 139 16.58 -2.36 -23.17
CA HIS A 139 16.03 -2.96 -21.96
C HIS A 139 15.19 -4.18 -22.33
N GLU A 140 15.65 -5.36 -21.96
CA GLU A 140 14.98 -6.62 -22.25
C GLU A 140 14.27 -7.14 -21.00
N PHE A 141 12.94 -7.26 -21.08
CA PHE A 141 12.10 -7.70 -19.97
C PHE A 141 11.76 -9.18 -20.11
N TYR A 142 11.88 -9.94 -19.02
CA TYR A 142 11.61 -11.37 -18.98
C TYR A 142 10.64 -11.71 -17.86
N ILE A 143 9.86 -12.77 -18.04
CA ILE A 143 8.91 -13.31 -17.06
C ILE A 143 8.91 -14.84 -17.13
N ARG A 144 8.61 -15.49 -16.01
CA ARG A 144 8.45 -16.95 -15.96
C ARG A 144 7.18 -17.41 -16.67
N ASN A 145 7.31 -18.51 -17.39
CA ASN A 145 6.24 -19.28 -18.00
C ASN A 145 6.50 -20.78 -17.77
N GLY A 146 5.95 -21.31 -16.68
CA GLY A 146 6.36 -22.61 -16.16
C GLY A 146 7.85 -22.60 -15.80
N ASN A 147 8.57 -23.64 -16.18
CA ASN A 147 10.02 -23.76 -15.96
C ASN A 147 10.88 -22.94 -16.92
N THR A 148 10.30 -22.13 -17.82
CA THR A 148 11.07 -21.34 -18.79
C THR A 148 10.96 -19.84 -18.55
N SER A 149 12.02 -19.11 -18.88
CA SER A 149 12.02 -17.65 -18.94
C SER A 149 11.77 -17.18 -20.37
N ILE A 150 10.69 -16.42 -20.55
CA ILE A 150 10.30 -15.87 -21.85
C ILE A 150 10.40 -14.34 -21.84
N GLN A 151 10.67 -13.77 -23.00
CA GLN A 151 10.64 -12.32 -23.16
C GLN A 151 9.18 -11.83 -23.06
N MET A 152 8.97 -10.80 -22.23
CA MET A 152 7.65 -10.19 -22.03
C MET A 152 7.16 -9.53 -23.32
N ARG A 153 5.89 -9.79 -23.66
CA ARG A 153 5.22 -9.18 -24.81
C ARG A 153 4.49 -7.90 -24.38
N TYR A 154 3.94 -7.17 -25.36
CA TYR A 154 3.22 -5.91 -25.13
C TYR A 154 2.20 -5.98 -23.99
N ASN A 155 1.33 -7.01 -23.97
CA ASN A 155 0.32 -7.16 -22.92
C ASN A 155 0.93 -7.46 -21.55
N ASP A 156 2.00 -8.25 -21.49
CA ASP A 156 2.70 -8.56 -20.24
C ASP A 156 3.33 -7.30 -19.64
N LEU A 157 3.97 -6.48 -20.50
CA LEU A 157 4.55 -5.20 -20.11
C LEU A 157 3.46 -4.23 -19.65
N LYS A 158 2.40 -4.06 -20.44
CA LYS A 158 1.27 -3.19 -20.11
C LYS A 158 0.70 -3.53 -18.73
N ASN A 159 0.34 -4.80 -18.52
CA ASN A 159 -0.21 -5.27 -17.24
C ASN A 159 0.78 -5.07 -16.08
N SER A 160 2.07 -5.30 -16.31
CA SER A 160 3.10 -5.18 -15.26
C SER A 160 3.36 -3.73 -14.86
N PHE A 161 3.40 -2.79 -15.82
CA PHE A 161 3.51 -1.37 -15.52
C PHE A 161 2.23 -0.79 -14.90
N ASP A 162 1.06 -1.24 -15.36
CA ASP A 162 -0.23 -0.86 -14.78
C ASP A 162 -0.31 -1.28 -13.30
N ALA A 163 0.28 -2.42 -12.92
CA ALA A 163 0.32 -2.90 -11.53
C ALA A 163 1.09 -1.97 -10.55
N LEU A 164 2.12 -1.26 -11.01
CA LEU A 164 2.87 -0.27 -10.19
C LEU A 164 2.10 1.04 -10.01
N SER A 165 1.35 1.46 -11.03
CA SER A 165 0.49 2.65 -10.98
C SER A 165 -0.82 2.42 -10.20
N ASN A 166 -1.19 1.15 -10.02
CA ASN A 166 -2.54 0.75 -9.66
C ASN A 166 -2.98 1.20 -8.27
N ARG A 167 -2.11 1.23 -7.25
CA ARG A 167 -2.58 1.51 -5.88
C ARG A 167 -2.94 2.98 -5.68
N GLN A 168 -2.05 3.91 -6.04
CA GLN A 168 -2.34 5.34 -5.97
C GLN A 168 -3.49 5.70 -6.92
N GLN A 169 -3.51 5.12 -8.14
CA GLN A 169 -4.63 5.34 -9.06
C GLN A 169 -5.94 4.78 -8.51
N LYS A 170 -5.98 3.61 -7.88
CA LYS A 170 -7.18 3.03 -7.23
C LYS A 170 -7.66 3.91 -6.08
N LEU A 171 -6.75 4.43 -5.25
CA LEU A 171 -7.08 5.38 -4.18
C LEU A 171 -7.75 6.65 -4.76
N GLU A 172 -7.13 7.24 -5.78
CA GLU A 172 -7.65 8.44 -6.44
C GLU A 172 -8.95 8.17 -7.21
N SER A 173 -9.07 7.03 -7.89
CA SER A 173 -10.26 6.61 -8.63
C SER A 173 -11.43 6.43 -7.69
N PHE A 174 -11.25 5.67 -6.60
CA PHE A 174 -12.28 5.52 -5.58
C PHE A 174 -12.76 6.89 -5.11
N ARG A 175 -11.85 7.76 -4.66
CA ARG A 175 -12.23 9.11 -4.21
C ARG A 175 -12.95 9.93 -5.29
N ASN A 176 -12.49 9.88 -6.54
CA ASN A 176 -13.09 10.65 -7.64
C ASN A 176 -14.47 10.11 -8.05
N GLU A 177 -14.65 8.79 -8.06
CA GLU A 177 -15.96 8.13 -8.25
C GLU A 177 -16.92 8.57 -7.15
N ARG A 178 -16.47 8.53 -5.90
CA ARG A 178 -17.26 8.96 -4.75
C ARG A 178 -17.69 10.42 -4.80
N ILE A 179 -16.78 11.32 -5.14
CA ILE A 179 -17.10 12.74 -5.35
C ILE A 179 -18.11 12.89 -6.49
N SER A 180 -17.93 12.14 -7.58
CA SER A 180 -18.86 12.18 -8.73
C SER A 180 -20.26 11.71 -8.35
N SER A 181 -20.39 10.60 -7.61
CA SER A 181 -21.67 10.11 -7.08
C SER A 181 -22.39 11.16 -6.23
N ILE A 182 -21.66 11.87 -5.37
CA ILE A 182 -22.23 12.93 -4.53
C ILE A 182 -22.71 14.12 -5.38
N LEU A 183 -21.91 14.57 -6.34
CA LEU A 183 -22.27 15.67 -7.24
C LEU A 183 -23.44 15.31 -8.17
N ASN A 184 -23.65 14.02 -8.44
CA ASN A 184 -24.78 13.48 -9.19
C ASN A 184 -26.01 13.15 -8.33
N SER A 185 -26.00 13.51 -7.04
CA SER A 185 -27.12 13.28 -6.10
C SER A 185 -27.47 11.81 -5.83
N GLU A 186 -26.51 10.89 -5.98
CA GLU A 186 -26.77 9.46 -5.76
C GLU A 186 -26.95 9.10 -4.27
N ILE A 187 -26.62 10.01 -3.35
CA ILE A 187 -26.80 9.83 -1.90
C ILE A 187 -27.99 10.67 -1.40
N ASP A 188 -27.96 11.98 -1.63
CA ASP A 188 -29.01 12.93 -1.25
C ASP A 188 -28.85 14.22 -2.08
N ASP A 189 -29.95 14.73 -2.63
CA ASP A 189 -29.97 15.90 -3.52
C ASP A 189 -29.37 17.17 -2.87
N THR A 190 -29.43 17.28 -1.54
CA THR A 190 -28.96 18.46 -0.81
C THR A 190 -27.44 18.58 -0.80
N LEU A 191 -26.72 17.50 -1.15
CA LEU A 191 -25.26 17.43 -1.12
C LEU A 191 -24.59 18.13 -2.31
N ILE A 192 -25.30 18.35 -3.43
CA ILE A 192 -24.74 19.00 -4.62
C ILE A 192 -24.14 20.37 -4.28
N THR A 193 -24.80 21.10 -3.39
CA THR A 193 -24.46 22.50 -3.05
C THR A 193 -24.09 22.69 -1.58
N SER A 194 -24.30 21.69 -0.72
CA SER A 194 -23.91 21.78 0.68
C SER A 194 -22.40 21.61 0.86
N PRO A 195 -21.75 22.36 1.76
CA PRO A 195 -20.40 22.10 2.23
C PRO A 195 -20.34 20.74 2.92
N ILE A 196 -19.33 19.93 2.58
CA ILE A 196 -19.17 18.58 3.13
C ILE A 196 -17.70 18.33 3.43
N LEU A 197 -17.41 17.75 4.58
CA LEU A 197 -16.17 17.04 4.85
C LEU A 197 -16.38 15.56 4.54
N LEU A 198 -15.71 15.08 3.52
CA LEU A 198 -15.60 13.66 3.21
C LEU A 198 -14.32 13.11 3.83
N ILE A 199 -14.42 11.96 4.50
CA ILE A 199 -13.26 11.20 4.96
C ILE A 199 -13.34 9.81 4.32
N HIS A 200 -12.26 9.39 3.69
CA HIS A 200 -12.13 8.07 3.10
C HIS A 200 -11.08 7.27 3.87
N ILE A 201 -11.47 6.09 4.35
CA ILE A 201 -10.59 5.12 5.01
C ILE A 201 -10.64 3.82 4.22
N LEU A 202 -9.51 3.44 3.64
CA LEU A 202 -9.38 2.27 2.77
C LEU A 202 -8.39 1.28 3.40
N PRO A 203 -8.85 0.11 3.89
CA PRO A 203 -7.94 -0.94 4.34
C PRO A 203 -7.02 -1.39 3.21
N GLU A 204 -5.74 -1.68 3.48
CA GLU A 204 -4.79 -2.10 2.43
C GLU A 204 -5.22 -3.40 1.73
N VAL A 205 -5.96 -4.26 2.42
CA VAL A 205 -6.50 -5.49 1.85
C VAL A 205 -7.67 -5.25 0.90
N SER A 206 -8.35 -4.09 0.94
CA SER A 206 -9.55 -3.83 0.12
C SER A 206 -9.27 -3.68 -1.37
N PHE A 207 -7.99 -3.57 -1.76
CA PHE A 207 -7.57 -3.59 -3.17
C PHE A 207 -7.57 -4.98 -3.81
N ASP A 208 -7.66 -6.03 -2.99
CA ASP A 208 -7.93 -7.40 -3.44
C ASP A 208 -9.45 -7.54 -3.65
N GLU A 209 -9.85 -7.94 -4.85
CA GLU A 209 -11.26 -8.12 -5.24
C GLU A 209 -11.98 -9.21 -4.45
N ARG A 210 -11.23 -10.08 -3.76
CA ARG A 210 -11.78 -11.13 -2.89
C ARG A 210 -12.11 -10.62 -1.49
N THR A 211 -11.66 -9.43 -1.12
CA THR A 211 -11.90 -8.86 0.20
C THR A 211 -13.37 -8.54 0.36
N TYR A 212 -13.96 -9.03 1.44
CA TYR A 212 -15.34 -8.79 1.80
C TYR A 212 -15.51 -8.64 3.31
N ILE A 213 -16.42 -7.76 3.74
CA ILE A 213 -16.78 -7.55 5.15
C ILE A 213 -18.24 -7.98 5.39
N ASN A 214 -18.53 -8.57 6.55
CA ASN A 214 -19.89 -8.92 6.93
C ASN A 214 -20.69 -7.65 7.29
N LEU A 215 -21.37 -7.06 6.30
CA LEU A 215 -22.14 -5.83 6.48
C LEU A 215 -23.23 -5.93 7.56
N LYS A 216 -23.81 -7.11 7.78
CA LYS A 216 -24.83 -7.30 8.83
C LYS A 216 -24.25 -7.09 10.23
N ALA A 217 -23.00 -7.49 10.44
CA ALA A 217 -22.30 -7.25 11.71
C ALA A 217 -22.00 -5.76 11.95
N CYS A 218 -22.07 -4.92 10.91
CA CYS A 218 -21.85 -3.49 11.01
C CYS A 218 -23.12 -2.69 11.34
N GLU A 219 -24.33 -3.24 11.15
CA GLU A 219 -25.62 -2.53 11.30
C GLU A 219 -25.73 -1.80 12.65
N TYR A 220 -25.45 -2.51 13.74
CA TYR A 220 -25.56 -2.02 15.12
C TYR A 220 -24.20 -1.97 15.82
N ASN A 221 -23.14 -1.74 15.05
CA ASN A 221 -21.80 -1.57 15.60
C ASN A 221 -21.54 -0.11 15.95
N ASP A 222 -21.47 0.18 17.25
CA ASP A 222 -21.28 1.52 17.83
C ASP A 222 -19.95 2.16 17.40
N ASN A 223 -18.93 1.33 17.13
CA ASN A 223 -17.61 1.79 16.70
C ASN A 223 -17.54 2.07 15.19
N LEU A 224 -18.57 1.65 14.42
CA LEU A 224 -18.77 1.99 13.00
C LEU A 224 -20.10 2.71 12.83
N ASP A 225 -20.34 3.74 13.62
CA ASP A 225 -21.52 4.58 13.52
C ASP A 225 -21.23 5.96 12.94
N ILE A 226 -22.26 6.77 12.79
CA ILE A 226 -22.19 8.12 12.25
C ILE A 226 -21.13 8.99 12.97
N PHE A 227 -20.62 9.96 12.23
CA PHE A 227 -19.52 10.81 12.71
C PHE A 227 -19.93 11.71 13.88
N ASN A 228 -21.13 12.29 13.84
CA ASN A 228 -21.62 13.23 14.83
C ASN A 228 -23.17 13.23 14.93
N PRO A 229 -23.77 13.28 16.13
CA PRO A 229 -23.14 13.29 17.46
C PRO A 229 -22.55 11.93 17.84
N ASP A 230 -21.54 11.96 18.71
CA ASP A 230 -20.93 10.75 19.25
C ASP A 230 -21.95 9.94 20.07
N GLY A 231 -21.87 8.62 20.01
CA GLY A 231 -22.77 7.71 20.74
C GLY A 231 -24.21 7.63 20.23
N TYR A 232 -24.50 8.14 19.04
CA TYR A 232 -25.84 8.05 18.43
C TYR A 232 -25.84 7.06 17.26
N HIS A 233 -26.88 6.22 17.17
CA HIS A 233 -27.06 5.29 16.06
C HIS A 233 -27.73 5.96 14.86
N GLY A 234 -27.04 5.97 13.73
CA GLY A 234 -27.62 6.39 12.47
C GLY A 234 -28.75 5.46 12.01
N SER A 235 -29.69 6.02 11.25
CA SER A 235 -30.70 5.25 10.54
C SER A 235 -30.03 4.36 9.50
N VAL A 236 -30.19 3.05 9.68
CA VAL A 236 -29.54 2.01 8.87
C VAL A 236 -30.31 1.76 7.56
N ASN A 237 -29.61 1.67 6.44
CA ASN A 237 -30.15 1.28 5.14
C ASN A 237 -29.09 0.57 4.28
N TYR A 238 -29.50 -0.02 3.16
CA TYR A 238 -28.63 -0.67 2.19
C TYR A 238 -28.78 -0.05 0.81
N ASN A 239 -27.66 0.08 0.09
CA ASN A 239 -27.64 0.53 -1.30
C ASN A 239 -26.68 -0.35 -2.12
N ALA A 240 -26.51 -0.05 -3.42
CA ALA A 240 -25.64 -0.80 -4.31
C ALA A 240 -24.16 -0.84 -3.86
N ASN A 241 -23.74 0.10 -3.02
CA ASN A 241 -22.37 0.17 -2.51
C ASN A 241 -22.18 -0.61 -1.20
N GLY A 242 -23.26 -0.92 -0.46
CA GLY A 242 -23.21 -1.66 0.80
C GLY A 242 -24.16 -1.08 1.85
N LEU A 243 -23.67 -1.01 3.09
CA LEU A 243 -24.42 -0.50 4.24
C LEU A 243 -24.22 1.01 4.35
N ILE A 244 -25.30 1.77 4.52
CA ILE A 244 -25.24 3.20 4.84
C ILE A 244 -25.99 3.47 6.14
N LYS A 245 -25.38 4.26 7.02
CA LYS A 245 -26.04 4.83 8.19
C LYS A 245 -26.10 6.33 8.03
N THR A 246 -27.27 6.90 8.24
CA THR A 246 -27.52 8.33 8.01
C THR A 246 -28.15 8.97 9.23
N ARG A 247 -27.93 10.28 9.39
CA ARG A 247 -28.70 11.08 10.34
C ARG A 247 -29.19 12.33 9.65
N ARG A 248 -30.48 12.62 9.81
CA ARG A 248 -31.10 13.87 9.36
C ARG A 248 -31.32 14.81 10.55
N ASN A 249 -31.32 16.11 10.30
CA ASN A 249 -31.64 17.13 11.31
C ASN A 249 -33.16 17.32 11.44
N HIS A 250 -33.58 18.23 12.33
CA HIS A 250 -35.00 18.52 12.60
C HIS A 250 -35.77 19.10 11.39
N LYS A 251 -35.07 19.58 10.36
CA LYS A 251 -35.66 20.06 9.09
C LYS A 251 -35.55 19.01 7.97
N ASP A 252 -35.26 17.77 8.34
CA ASP A 252 -35.11 16.62 7.44
C ASP A 252 -33.95 16.71 6.44
N PHE A 253 -32.97 17.59 6.68
CA PHE A 253 -31.74 17.64 5.89
C PHE A 253 -30.72 16.62 6.39
N LEU A 254 -30.01 15.96 5.47
CA LEU A 254 -28.91 15.07 5.80
C LEU A 254 -27.82 15.83 6.58
N SER A 255 -27.53 15.37 7.78
CA SER A 255 -26.56 15.99 8.71
C SER A 255 -25.21 15.30 8.67
N THR A 256 -25.20 13.98 8.55
CA THR A 256 -23.99 13.15 8.50
C THR A 256 -24.36 11.77 7.96
N TYR A 257 -23.39 11.07 7.40
CA TYR A 257 -23.53 9.67 7.03
C TYR A 257 -22.19 8.93 7.14
N ILE A 258 -22.30 7.60 7.24
CA ILE A 258 -21.20 6.65 7.09
C ILE A 258 -21.65 5.56 6.12
N GLN A 259 -20.85 5.31 5.09
CA GLN A 259 -21.04 4.28 4.09
C GLN A 259 -19.94 3.23 4.26
N VAL A 260 -20.36 2.01 4.61
CA VAL A 260 -19.50 0.82 4.68
C VAL A 260 -19.68 0.04 3.37
N PHE A 261 -18.60 -0.09 2.60
CA PHE A 261 -18.61 -0.80 1.33
C PHE A 261 -18.43 -2.30 1.53
N SER A 262 -18.88 -3.10 0.56
CA SER A 262 -18.75 -4.57 0.62
C SER A 262 -17.31 -5.05 0.80
N ASN A 263 -16.32 -4.32 0.31
CA ASN A 263 -14.89 -4.63 0.45
C ASN A 263 -14.24 -4.02 1.70
N GLY A 264 -15.03 -3.42 2.61
CA GLY A 264 -14.52 -2.81 3.85
C GLY A 264 -13.98 -1.39 3.69
N ASN A 265 -14.04 -0.79 2.50
CA ASN A 265 -13.81 0.66 2.38
C ASN A 265 -14.86 1.41 3.21
N LEU A 266 -14.46 2.58 3.70
CA LEU A 266 -15.31 3.44 4.50
C LEU A 266 -15.32 4.86 3.93
N GLU A 267 -16.51 5.41 3.78
CA GLU A 267 -16.73 6.81 3.47
C GLU A 267 -17.56 7.45 4.58
N ILE A 268 -17.13 8.61 5.04
CA ILE A 268 -17.85 9.42 6.00
C ILE A 268 -18.13 10.76 5.34
N GLY A 269 -19.37 11.23 5.42
CA GLY A 269 -19.73 12.58 5.02
C GLY A 269 -20.30 13.36 6.19
N GLU A 270 -19.59 14.40 6.62
CA GLU A 270 -20.00 15.30 7.68
C GLU A 270 -20.45 16.64 7.10
N ILE A 271 -21.70 17.02 7.36
CA ILE A 271 -22.36 18.23 6.83
C ILE A 271 -22.74 19.19 7.96
N TYR A 272 -23.09 18.67 9.14
CA TYR A 272 -23.57 19.47 10.26
C TYR A 272 -22.47 20.38 10.81
N LEU A 273 -21.29 19.84 11.08
CA LEU A 273 -20.15 20.63 11.58
C LEU A 273 -19.54 21.54 10.50
N MET A 274 -19.91 21.34 9.23
CA MET A 274 -19.55 22.23 8.13
C MET A 274 -20.44 23.49 8.04
N LYS A 275 -21.53 23.54 8.83
CA LYS A 275 -22.44 24.68 8.95
C LYS A 275 -22.72 24.96 10.43
N TYR A 276 -21.80 25.67 11.06
CA TYR A 276 -21.96 26.09 12.45
C TYR A 276 -22.68 27.44 12.50
N TYR A 277 -23.96 27.44 12.88
CA TYR A 277 -24.80 28.63 12.99
C TYR A 277 -24.47 29.51 14.22
N ALA A 278 -23.19 29.66 14.57
CA ALA A 278 -22.80 30.74 15.45
C ALA A 278 -22.83 32.06 14.68
N ASP A 279 -23.23 33.14 15.36
CA ASP A 279 -23.22 34.50 14.83
C ASP A 279 -24.08 34.71 13.56
N GLU A 280 -25.09 33.86 13.34
CA GLU A 280 -26.05 33.89 12.21
C GLU A 280 -25.41 33.74 10.80
N ASP A 281 -24.12 33.41 10.69
CA ASP A 281 -23.45 33.20 9.40
C ASP A 281 -23.45 31.71 8.98
N PRO A 282 -24.17 31.33 7.90
CA PRO A 282 -24.22 29.94 7.44
C PRO A 282 -22.91 29.44 6.82
N LYS A 283 -21.90 30.31 6.63
CA LYS A 283 -20.60 29.98 6.03
C LYS A 283 -19.51 29.65 7.05
N MET A 284 -19.83 29.71 8.34
CA MET A 284 -18.89 29.35 9.38
C MET A 284 -18.84 27.82 9.55
N ILE A 285 -17.64 27.25 9.48
CA ILE A 285 -17.35 25.86 9.85
C ILE A 285 -17.11 25.83 11.37
N TYR A 286 -17.50 24.73 12.01
CA TYR A 286 -17.27 24.51 13.44
C TYR A 286 -15.78 24.68 13.78
N CYS A 287 -15.51 25.21 14.98
CA CYS A 287 -14.16 25.55 15.46
C CYS A 287 -13.13 24.46 15.09
N TRP A 288 -12.27 24.75 14.12
CA TRP A 288 -11.41 23.74 13.48
C TRP A 288 -10.51 23.04 14.50
N ASP A 289 -10.06 23.74 15.54
CA ASP A 289 -9.20 23.26 16.60
C ASP A 289 -9.84 22.07 17.36
N ASN A 290 -11.13 22.17 17.65
CA ASN A 290 -11.94 21.11 18.23
C ASN A 290 -12.34 20.08 17.18
N PHE A 291 -12.59 20.52 15.94
CA PHE A 291 -12.98 19.65 14.84
C PHE A 291 -11.87 18.64 14.51
N GLU A 292 -10.60 19.06 14.47
CA GLU A 292 -9.46 18.17 14.26
C GLU A 292 -9.39 17.05 15.29
N LYS A 293 -9.63 17.36 16.58
CA LYS A 293 -9.65 16.36 17.64
C LYS A 293 -10.77 15.32 17.44
N ILE A 294 -11.95 15.76 17.00
CA ILE A 294 -13.08 14.87 16.69
C ILE A 294 -12.73 13.97 15.49
N ILE A 295 -12.18 14.56 14.43
CA ILE A 295 -11.74 13.83 13.23
C ILE A 295 -10.70 12.76 13.61
N ALA A 296 -9.70 13.12 14.42
CA ALA A 296 -8.65 12.20 14.87
C ALA A 296 -9.21 11.02 15.66
N LYS A 297 -10.06 11.29 16.67
CA LYS A 297 -10.71 10.23 17.45
C LYS A 297 -11.52 9.28 16.57
N LYS A 298 -12.35 9.82 15.66
CA LYS A 298 -13.22 9.02 14.80
C LYS A 298 -12.43 8.17 13.81
N ILE A 299 -11.41 8.72 13.15
CA ILE A 299 -10.53 7.94 12.26
C ILE A 299 -9.86 6.79 13.02
N TYR A 300 -9.31 7.07 14.20
CA TYR A 300 -8.67 6.04 15.03
C TYR A 300 -9.63 4.88 15.34
N ASN A 301 -10.84 5.20 15.84
CA ASN A 301 -11.85 4.22 16.19
C ASN A 301 -12.31 3.38 14.99
N TYR A 302 -12.56 4.02 13.85
CA TYR A 302 -12.99 3.32 12.63
C TYR A 302 -11.92 2.33 12.14
N CYS A 303 -10.66 2.74 12.04
CA CYS A 303 -9.58 1.84 11.64
C CYS A 303 -9.42 0.67 12.61
N LYS A 304 -9.53 0.91 13.94
CA LYS A 304 -9.49 -0.15 14.96
C LYS A 304 -10.62 -1.14 14.79
N GLU A 305 -11.84 -0.67 14.53
CA GLU A 305 -12.98 -1.55 14.32
C GLU A 305 -12.86 -2.35 13.01
N LEU A 306 -12.43 -1.72 11.91
CA LEU A 306 -12.16 -2.44 10.66
C LEU A 306 -11.07 -3.52 10.85
N SER A 307 -10.04 -3.24 11.65
CA SER A 307 -9.01 -4.22 11.99
C SER A 307 -9.57 -5.41 12.79
N LYS A 308 -10.45 -5.16 13.78
CA LYS A 308 -11.17 -6.21 14.53
C LYS A 308 -12.02 -7.10 13.60
N GLN A 309 -12.55 -6.53 12.52
CA GLN A 309 -13.28 -7.25 11.48
C GLN A 309 -12.38 -7.97 10.45
N LYS A 310 -11.09 -8.14 10.77
CA LYS A 310 -10.09 -8.87 9.96
C LYS A 310 -9.73 -8.21 8.63
N LEU A 311 -9.89 -6.88 8.51
CA LEU A 311 -9.46 -6.11 7.33
C LEU A 311 -7.99 -5.65 7.41
N GLY A 312 -7.14 -6.40 8.10
CA GLY A 312 -5.72 -6.10 8.25
C GLY A 312 -5.41 -4.96 9.23
N THR A 313 -4.17 -4.49 9.20
CA THR A 313 -3.65 -3.46 10.12
C THR A 313 -3.31 -2.14 9.44
N GLY A 314 -3.12 -2.15 8.11
CA GLY A 314 -2.76 -0.98 7.31
C GLY A 314 -3.96 -0.31 6.68
N PHE A 315 -4.04 1.01 6.80
CA PHE A 315 -5.13 1.83 6.28
C PHE A 315 -4.59 3.05 5.52
N TYR A 316 -5.22 3.36 4.39
CA TYR A 316 -5.04 4.61 3.67
C TYR A 316 -6.16 5.56 4.04
N ILE A 317 -5.80 6.76 4.51
CA ILE A 317 -6.75 7.77 4.98
C ILE A 317 -6.58 9.07 4.20
N SER A 318 -7.69 9.65 3.75
CA SER A 318 -7.69 11.02 3.20
C SER A 318 -8.97 11.76 3.57
N PHE A 319 -8.96 13.08 3.39
CA PHE A 319 -10.18 13.88 3.42
C PHE A 319 -10.36 14.69 2.13
N THR A 320 -11.61 15.06 1.86
CA THR A 320 -11.99 16.01 0.82
C THR A 320 -13.00 17.00 1.38
N LEU A 321 -12.76 18.29 1.15
CA LEU A 321 -13.75 19.34 1.36
C LEU A 321 -14.44 19.64 0.03
N LEU A 322 -15.78 19.56 0.01
CA LEU A 322 -16.62 19.92 -1.14
C LEU A 322 -17.46 21.15 -0.82
N ASN A 323 -17.72 21.99 -1.83
CA ASN A 323 -18.57 23.19 -1.76
C ASN A 323 -18.17 24.19 -0.66
N VAL A 324 -16.87 24.30 -0.37
CA VAL A 324 -16.34 25.13 0.73
C VAL A 324 -15.89 26.52 0.31
N LYS A 325 -16.12 26.94 -0.95
CA LYS A 325 -15.71 28.28 -1.38
C LYS A 325 -16.43 29.36 -0.56
N ASN A 326 -15.64 30.30 -0.03
CA ASN A 326 -16.03 31.37 0.89
C ASN A 326 -16.43 30.93 2.30
N TYR A 327 -16.27 29.66 2.66
CA TYR A 327 -16.40 29.22 4.05
C TYR A 327 -15.14 29.57 4.84
N TYR A 328 -15.26 29.72 6.14
CA TYR A 328 -14.16 30.03 7.06
C TYR A 328 -14.39 29.35 8.41
N SER A 329 -13.38 29.30 9.26
CA SER A 329 -13.49 28.74 10.62
C SER A 329 -12.87 29.67 11.65
N ARG A 330 -13.31 29.58 12.90
CA ARG A 330 -12.64 30.23 14.05
C ARG A 330 -11.27 29.62 14.27
N THR A 331 -10.18 30.39 14.15
CA THR A 331 -8.80 29.92 14.16
C THR A 331 -8.21 29.68 15.55
N SER A 332 -8.78 30.29 16.60
CA SER A 332 -8.30 30.14 17.97
C SER A 332 -9.42 30.31 19.01
N GLY A 333 -9.15 29.90 20.25
CA GLY A 333 -10.06 30.10 21.38
C GLY A 333 -10.36 31.56 21.71
N PHE A 334 -9.57 32.51 21.17
CA PHE A 334 -9.76 33.95 21.34
C PHE A 334 -10.70 34.59 20.30
N GLY A 335 -11.31 33.78 19.43
CA GLY A 335 -12.32 34.26 18.48
C GLY A 335 -11.76 34.78 17.14
N GLU A 336 -10.48 34.57 16.87
CA GLU A 336 -9.89 34.84 15.55
C GLU A 336 -10.57 33.98 14.48
N ILE A 337 -10.64 34.46 13.25
CA ILE A 337 -11.26 33.75 12.12
C ILE A 337 -10.25 33.60 10.98
N SER A 338 -10.36 32.51 10.24
CA SER A 338 -9.55 32.30 9.04
C SER A 338 -10.01 33.23 7.92
N GLU A 339 -9.12 33.46 6.96
CA GLU A 339 -9.53 33.97 5.66
C GLU A 339 -10.54 33.01 4.99
N PRO A 340 -11.49 33.52 4.20
CA PRO A 340 -12.41 32.67 3.45
C PRO A 340 -11.67 31.77 2.45
N ILE A 341 -12.06 30.50 2.41
CA ILE A 341 -11.49 29.49 1.51
C ILE A 341 -11.76 29.89 0.05
N LYS A 342 -10.72 29.87 -0.79
CA LYS A 342 -10.82 30.30 -2.20
C LYS A 342 -11.28 29.19 -3.15
N GLN A 343 -10.96 27.93 -2.82
CA GLN A 343 -11.25 26.75 -3.62
C GLN A 343 -12.63 26.18 -3.29
N ASN A 344 -13.32 25.61 -4.29
CA ASN A 344 -14.59 24.92 -4.05
C ASN A 344 -14.39 23.45 -3.61
N ILE A 345 -13.33 22.82 -4.11
CA ILE A 345 -12.99 21.43 -3.82
C ILE A 345 -11.53 21.39 -3.36
N ILE A 346 -11.27 20.78 -2.20
CA ILE A 346 -9.92 20.61 -1.66
C ILE A 346 -9.74 19.14 -1.31
N LYS A 347 -8.72 18.49 -1.89
CA LYS A 347 -8.38 17.10 -1.62
C LYS A 347 -7.08 17.04 -0.83
N SER A 348 -7.03 16.25 0.23
CA SER A 348 -5.77 15.93 0.91
C SER A 348 -5.00 14.85 0.11
N GLN A 349 -3.72 14.66 0.43
CA GLN A 349 -3.06 13.42 0.05
C GLN A 349 -3.58 12.27 0.90
N PHE A 350 -3.47 11.03 0.39
CA PHE A 350 -3.67 9.85 1.21
C PHE A 350 -2.44 9.64 2.10
N VAL A 351 -2.66 9.53 3.41
CA VAL A 351 -1.65 9.07 4.36
C VAL A 351 -1.86 7.60 4.65
N LYS A 352 -0.77 6.87 4.95
CA LYS A 352 -0.85 5.49 5.40
C LYS A 352 -0.60 5.43 6.90
N TRP A 353 -1.47 4.73 7.61
CA TRP A 353 -1.25 4.36 9.01
C TRP A 353 -1.39 2.84 9.16
N ASP A 354 -0.42 2.23 9.83
CA ASP A 354 -0.53 0.86 10.31
C ASP A 354 -0.79 0.88 11.81
N ILE A 355 -1.75 0.09 12.27
CA ILE A 355 -2.20 0.05 13.67
C ILE A 355 -1.07 -0.27 14.67
N ASN A 356 0.00 -0.90 14.19
CA ASN A 356 1.18 -1.24 14.98
C ASN A 356 2.23 -0.10 15.04
N THR A 357 1.93 1.04 14.42
CA THR A 357 2.78 2.24 14.40
C THR A 357 2.08 3.43 15.05
N SER A 358 2.87 4.46 15.41
CA SER A 358 2.35 5.68 16.06
C SER A 358 1.31 6.37 15.19
N TYR A 359 0.04 6.35 15.64
CA TYR A 359 -1.06 7.06 14.99
C TYR A 359 -0.77 8.55 14.86
N GLN A 360 -0.31 9.14 15.96
CA GLN A 360 -0.04 10.56 16.05
C GLN A 360 1.02 10.97 15.02
N SER A 361 2.10 10.20 14.87
CA SER A 361 3.15 10.50 13.90
C SER A 361 2.69 10.28 12.45
N SER A 362 1.96 9.19 12.17
CA SER A 362 1.48 8.87 10.82
C SER A 362 0.46 9.89 10.28
N MET A 363 -0.32 10.52 11.17
CA MET A 363 -1.39 11.42 10.79
C MET A 363 -0.98 12.89 10.69
N TYR A 364 0.26 13.23 11.08
CA TYR A 364 0.77 14.60 11.08
C TYR A 364 0.52 15.34 9.77
N GLN A 365 0.89 14.74 8.63
CA GLN A 365 0.72 15.39 7.33
C GLN A 365 -0.75 15.64 6.98
N LEU A 366 -1.66 14.74 7.38
CA LEU A 366 -3.10 14.90 7.11
C LEU A 366 -3.65 16.08 7.89
N PHE A 367 -3.41 16.13 9.20
CA PHE A 367 -3.92 17.21 10.04
C PHE A 367 -3.24 18.53 9.75
N ASN A 368 -1.93 18.55 9.50
CA ASN A 368 -1.24 19.77 9.11
C ASN A 368 -1.84 20.35 7.82
N LYS A 369 -2.13 19.49 6.82
CA LYS A 369 -2.83 19.92 5.61
C LYS A 369 -4.21 20.51 5.91
N PHE A 370 -4.95 19.95 6.86
CA PHE A 370 -6.25 20.47 7.28
C PHE A 370 -6.12 21.87 7.90
N ALA A 371 -5.19 22.06 8.83
CA ALA A 371 -4.88 23.35 9.45
C ALA A 371 -4.44 24.42 8.43
N ASN A 372 -3.61 24.05 7.45
CA ASN A 372 -3.15 24.96 6.41
C ASN A 372 -4.29 25.53 5.56
N ILE A 373 -5.42 24.82 5.41
CA ILE A 373 -6.60 25.32 4.68
C ILE A 373 -7.16 26.57 5.36
N PHE A 374 -7.06 26.64 6.69
CA PHE A 374 -7.56 27.74 7.50
C PHE A 374 -6.48 28.78 7.86
N GLY A 375 -5.32 28.73 7.19
CA GLY A 375 -4.24 29.69 7.37
C GLY A 375 -3.29 29.41 8.55
N SER A 376 -3.50 28.32 9.29
CA SER A 376 -2.58 27.91 10.36
C SER A 376 -1.32 27.26 9.79
N ARG A 377 -0.16 27.57 10.38
CA ARG A 377 1.13 26.97 10.00
C ARG A 377 1.19 25.47 10.35
N GLU A 378 0.51 25.08 11.42
CA GLU A 378 0.52 23.74 11.98
C GLU A 378 -0.86 23.38 12.55
N SER A 379 -1.18 22.09 12.56
CA SER A 379 -2.35 21.57 13.26
C SER A 379 -2.25 21.78 14.76
N TRP A 380 -3.39 22.08 15.39
CA TRP A 380 -3.42 22.30 16.82
C TRP A 380 -3.10 21.01 17.60
N LEU A 381 -3.15 19.83 16.97
CA LEU A 381 -2.79 18.57 17.61
C LEU A 381 -1.26 18.42 17.85
N TYR A 382 -0.44 19.31 17.29
CA TYR A 382 1.02 19.23 17.30
C TYR A 382 1.66 20.53 17.78
N ASN A 383 2.91 20.44 18.17
CA ASN A 383 3.77 21.57 18.51
C ASN A 383 5.16 21.33 17.92
N ASP A 384 5.53 22.10 16.89
CA ASP A 384 6.80 21.99 16.17
C ASP A 384 7.07 20.59 15.58
N GLY A 385 6.02 19.96 15.04
CA GLY A 385 6.03 18.63 14.44
C GLY A 385 5.80 17.49 15.42
N GLU A 386 5.85 17.76 16.72
CA GLU A 386 5.69 16.76 17.78
C GLU A 386 4.23 16.69 18.26
N PRO A 387 3.66 15.49 18.45
CA PRO A 387 2.27 15.35 18.87
C PRO A 387 2.06 15.75 20.34
N ILE A 388 0.99 16.48 20.60
CA ILE A 388 0.59 16.90 21.95
C ILE A 388 -0.24 15.79 22.61
N ALA A 389 0.31 15.10 23.61
CA ALA A 389 -0.28 13.90 24.21
C ALA A 389 -1.72 14.09 24.70
N GLU A 390 -2.04 15.22 25.35
CA GLU A 390 -3.37 15.52 25.90
C GLU A 390 -4.46 15.62 24.81
N LYS A 391 -4.05 15.93 23.57
CA LYS A 391 -4.95 16.04 22.42
C LYS A 391 -5.24 14.69 21.77
N PHE A 392 -4.44 13.67 22.09
CA PHE A 392 -4.61 12.28 21.65
C PHE A 392 -4.98 11.33 22.80
N ASN A 393 -5.56 11.85 23.89
CA ASN A 393 -5.91 11.08 25.08
C ASN A 393 -6.85 9.88 24.80
N PHE A 394 -7.64 9.95 23.73
CA PHE A 394 -8.51 8.86 23.26
C PHE A 394 -7.76 7.59 22.84
N ILE A 395 -6.44 7.66 22.60
CA ILE A 395 -5.61 6.48 22.28
C ILE A 395 -5.31 5.66 23.55
N ALA A 396 -5.28 6.32 24.72
CA ALA A 396 -4.97 5.69 26.00
C ALA A 396 -6.22 5.22 26.77
N GLU A 397 -7.41 5.49 26.25
CA GLU A 397 -8.70 5.06 26.83
C GLU A 397 -9.07 3.60 26.47
N ASP A 398 -8.18 2.88 25.76
CA ASP A 398 -8.31 1.48 25.33
C ASP A 398 -7.57 0.48 26.26
#